data_AF-A0A7C3IGB4-F1
#
_entry.id   AF-A0A7C3IGB4-F1
#
_cell.length_a   1.000
_cell.length_b   1.000
_cell.length_c   1.000
_cell.angle_alpha   90.00
_cell.angle_beta   90.00
_cell.angle_gamma   90.00
#
_symmetry.space_group_name_H-M   'P 1'
#
loop_
_entity.id
_entity.type
_entity.pdbx_description
1 polymer ?
#
loop_
_entity_poly.entity_id
_entity_poly.type
_entity_poly.pdbx_seq_one_letter_code
_entity_poly.pdbx_strand_id
1 'polypeptide(L)'
;MTAGKRRKSNVLVTALGIFALFCIVILWGAPQHTSAGWFKKSDRELLHQALTSENPRTVEKCLNTFIKKQNHTAVLQIKHHARTMRFAARRKLNSEQKLNPDSVKKQLAPWVHIEQKADLFFKRTATNQKNTPP
;
A
#
# COMPACT_ATOMS: atom_id res chain seq x y z
N MET A 1 71.42 -8.06 15.25
CA MET A 1 70.29 -7.82 14.33
C MET A 1 68.97 -8.12 15.04
N THR A 2 67.89 -7.44 14.64
CA THR A 2 66.47 -7.64 15.00
C THR A 2 65.94 -7.18 16.37
N ALA A 3 65.77 -5.86 16.53
CA ALA A 3 64.81 -5.24 17.44
C ALA A 3 63.93 -4.24 16.68
N GLY A 4 63.08 -4.74 15.77
CA GLY A 4 62.34 -3.86 14.85
C GLY A 4 61.03 -4.43 14.30
N LYS A 5 60.42 -5.42 14.97
CA LYS A 5 59.27 -6.16 14.42
C LYS A 5 58.09 -6.34 15.39
N ARG A 6 57.89 -5.40 16.32
CA ARG A 6 56.73 -5.40 17.25
C ARG A 6 55.92 -4.09 17.32
N ARG A 7 56.24 -3.07 16.51
CA ARG A 7 55.45 -1.82 16.46
C ARG A 7 54.36 -1.81 15.38
N LYS A 8 54.38 -2.74 14.42
CA LYS A 8 53.44 -2.76 13.28
C LYS A 8 52.09 -3.40 13.62
N SER A 9 52.02 -4.31 14.59
CA SER A 9 50.76 -4.99 14.94
C SER A 9 49.79 -4.13 15.74
N ASN A 10 50.27 -3.27 16.65
CA ASN A 10 49.38 -2.43 17.46
C ASN A 10 48.67 -1.34 16.63
N VAL A 11 49.33 -0.85 15.59
CA VAL A 11 48.75 0.16 14.68
C VAL A 11 47.63 -0.43 13.82
N LEU A 12 47.74 -1.71 13.45
CA LEU A 12 46.70 -2.40 12.69
C LEU A 12 45.44 -2.63 13.55
N VAL A 13 45.61 -2.97 14.83
CA VAL A 13 44.49 -3.19 15.76
C VAL A 13 43.76 -1.89 16.08
N THR A 14 44.49 -0.78 16.27
CA THR A 14 43.85 0.53 16.46
C THR A 14 43.16 1.04 15.20
N ALA A 15 43.74 0.82 14.02
CA ALA A 15 43.10 1.16 12.75
C ALA A 15 41.82 0.35 12.50
N LEU A 16 41.80 -0.95 12.83
CA LEU A 16 40.61 -1.79 12.74
C LEU A 16 39.52 -1.35 13.73
N GLY A 17 39.88 -0.94 14.95
CA GLY A 17 38.92 -0.42 15.94
C GLY A 17 38.25 0.87 15.48
N ILE A 18 39.01 1.81 14.92
CA ILE A 18 38.47 3.07 14.38
C ILE A 18 37.58 2.81 13.15
N PHE A 19 37.99 1.89 12.27
CA PHE A 19 37.19 1.50 11.12
C PHE A 19 35.85 0.87 11.52
N ALA A 20 35.85 0.00 12.55
CA ALA A 20 34.63 -0.59 13.10
C ALA A 20 33.67 0.46 13.68
N LEU A 21 34.19 1.45 14.42
CA LEU A 21 33.40 2.57 14.93
C LEU A 21 32.81 3.41 13.78
N PHE A 22 33.55 3.62 12.71
CA PHE A 22 33.07 4.35 11.54
C PHE A 22 31.95 3.58 10.80
N CYS A 23 32.08 2.25 10.67
CA CYS A 23 31.02 1.40 10.11
C CYS A 23 29.72 1.44 10.93
N ILE A 24 29.81 1.49 12.26
CA ILE A 24 28.62 1.61 13.14
C ILE A 24 27.92 2.95 12.90
N VAL A 25 28.65 4.05 12.74
CA VAL A 25 28.07 5.37 12.43
C VAL A 25 27.39 5.38 11.06
N ILE A 26 27.99 4.75 10.05
CA ILE A 26 27.36 4.63 8.72
C ILE A 26 26.11 3.75 8.78
N LEU A 27 26.12 2.65 9.55
CA LEU A 27 24.95 1.79 9.74
C LEU A 27 23.83 2.48 10.53
N TRP A 28 24.15 3.41 11.43
CA TRP A 28 23.16 4.23 12.14
C TRP A 28 22.60 5.38 11.28
N GLY A 29 23.41 5.88 10.33
CA GLY A 29 23.00 6.87 9.33
C GLY A 29 22.33 6.25 8.10
N ALA A 30 22.43 4.94 7.90
CA ALA A 30 21.66 4.23 6.90
C ALA A 30 20.19 4.25 7.35
N PRO A 31 19.27 4.91 6.61
CA PRO A 31 17.87 4.92 6.96
C PRO A 31 17.43 3.46 7.01
N GLN A 32 17.07 2.98 8.20
CA GLN A 32 16.47 1.67 8.36
C GLN A 32 15.41 1.54 7.29
N HIS A 33 15.60 0.53 6.43
CA HIS A 33 14.64 0.06 5.46
C HIS A 33 13.46 -0.52 6.24
N THR A 34 12.72 0.37 6.91
CA THR A 34 11.46 0.10 7.56
C THR A 34 10.47 -0.06 6.44
N SER A 35 10.21 -1.32 6.11
CA SER A 35 9.06 -1.79 5.33
C SER A 35 7.70 -1.44 5.97
N ALA A 36 7.69 -0.64 7.05
CA ALA A 36 6.53 0.11 7.49
C ALA A 36 6.40 1.36 6.61
N GLY A 37 5.85 1.19 5.41
CA GLY A 37 5.49 2.30 4.54
C GLY A 37 4.65 3.31 5.33
N TRP A 38 5.25 4.45 5.65
CA TRP A 38 4.59 5.53 6.37
C TRP A 38 3.28 5.84 5.66
N PHE A 39 2.15 5.49 6.30
CA PHE A 39 0.84 5.81 5.81
C PHE A 39 0.72 7.34 5.88
N LYS A 40 1.06 8.00 4.76
CA LYS A 40 1.24 9.46 4.77
C LYS A 40 -0.08 10.07 5.20
N LYS A 41 -0.02 11.20 5.93
CA LYS A 41 -1.23 11.95 6.33
C LYS A 41 -2.16 12.21 5.14
N SER A 42 -1.57 12.43 3.96
CA SER A 42 -2.28 12.56 2.68
C SER A 42 -2.98 11.29 2.20
N ASP A 43 -2.46 10.09 2.50
CA ASP A 43 -3.12 8.82 2.19
C ASP A 43 -4.36 8.60 3.05
N ARG A 44 -4.31 9.03 4.31
CA ARG A 44 -5.47 8.97 5.21
C ARG A 44 -6.56 9.92 4.76
N GLU A 45 -6.20 11.10 4.29
CA GLU A 45 -7.13 12.10 3.75
C GLU A 45 -7.76 11.65 2.42
N LEU A 46 -6.96 11.07 1.50
CA LEU A 46 -7.46 10.48 0.26
C LEU A 46 -8.39 9.28 0.51
N LEU A 47 -8.07 8.46 1.51
CA LEU A 47 -8.92 7.35 1.92
C LEU A 47 -10.22 7.88 2.54
N HIS A 48 -10.13 8.86 3.43
CA HIS A 48 -11.29 9.50 4.02
C HIS A 48 -12.19 10.09 2.93
N GLN A 49 -11.61 10.79 1.95
CA GLN A 49 -12.33 11.31 0.78
C GLN A 49 -13.03 10.20 -0.02
N ALA A 50 -12.40 9.03 -0.18
CA ALA A 50 -13.01 7.88 -0.85
C ALA A 50 -14.18 7.29 -0.04
N LEU A 51 -14.04 7.22 1.28
CA LEU A 51 -15.05 6.63 2.17
C LEU A 51 -16.23 7.57 2.44
N THR A 52 -16.06 8.88 2.31
CA THR A 52 -17.16 9.85 2.45
C THR A 52 -17.82 10.19 1.13
N SER A 53 -17.20 9.88 -0.01
CA SER A 53 -17.78 10.19 -1.31
C SER A 53 -18.89 9.20 -1.68
N GLU A 54 -20.05 9.75 -2.06
CA GLU A 54 -21.12 8.99 -2.71
C GLU A 54 -20.94 8.87 -4.23
N ASN A 55 -19.91 9.53 -4.80
CA ASN A 55 -19.67 9.52 -6.24
C ASN A 55 -18.71 8.38 -6.62
N PRO A 56 -19.15 7.38 -7.42
CA PRO A 56 -18.31 6.23 -7.76
C PRO A 56 -17.03 6.64 -8.51
N ARG A 57 -17.03 7.75 -9.27
CA ARG A 57 -15.82 8.21 -9.98
C ARG A 57 -14.71 8.68 -9.02
N THR A 58 -15.09 9.36 -7.94
CA THR A 58 -14.14 9.81 -6.91
C THR A 58 -13.55 8.61 -6.19
N VAL A 59 -14.40 7.66 -5.81
CA VAL A 59 -13.99 6.39 -5.19
C VAL A 59 -13.03 5.61 -6.10
N GLU A 60 -13.33 5.53 -7.40
CA GLU A 60 -12.48 4.87 -8.40
C GLU A 60 -11.12 5.57 -8.58
N LYS A 61 -11.09 6.91 -8.61
CA LYS A 61 -9.85 7.68 -8.71
C LYS A 61 -8.95 7.45 -7.49
N CYS A 62 -9.53 7.42 -6.29
CA CYS A 62 -8.82 7.07 -5.07
C CYS A 62 -8.32 5.63 -5.11
N LEU A 63 -9.17 4.68 -5.52
CA LEU A 63 -8.80 3.27 -5.67
C LEU A 63 -7.58 3.09 -6.58
N ASN A 64 -7.57 3.74 -7.76
CA ASN A 64 -6.43 3.67 -8.68
C ASN A 64 -5.14 4.19 -8.05
N THR A 65 -5.22 5.24 -7.21
CA THR A 65 -4.07 5.77 -6.47
C THR A 65 -3.54 4.75 -5.47
N PHE A 66 -4.41 4.08 -4.71
CA PHE A 66 -4.00 3.07 -3.72
C PHE A 66 -3.52 1.76 -4.36
N ILE A 67 -4.09 1.35 -5.49
CA ILE A 67 -3.60 0.24 -6.30
C ILE A 67 -2.16 0.52 -6.77
N LYS A 68 -1.88 1.72 -7.30
CA LYS A 68 -0.52 2.11 -7.70
C LYS A 68 0.46 2.09 -6.53
N LYS A 69 0.00 2.46 -5.33
CA LYS A 69 0.78 2.43 -4.09
C LYS A 69 0.87 1.04 -3.44
N GLN A 70 0.23 0.02 -4.03
CA GLN A 70 0.13 -1.35 -3.50
C GLN A 70 -0.39 -1.41 -2.04
N ASN A 71 -1.26 -0.48 -1.66
CA ASN A 71 -1.78 -0.42 -0.28
C ASN A 71 -2.99 -1.34 -0.11
N HIS A 72 -2.73 -2.57 0.31
CA HIS A 72 -3.76 -3.62 0.47
C HIS A 72 -4.91 -3.22 1.39
N THR A 73 -4.61 -2.59 2.53
CA THR A 73 -5.62 -2.20 3.53
C THR A 73 -6.58 -1.15 2.97
N ALA A 74 -6.05 -0.12 2.32
CA ALA A 74 -6.87 0.94 1.72
C ALA A 74 -7.73 0.39 0.57
N VAL A 75 -7.18 -0.47 -0.28
CA VAL A 75 -7.93 -1.12 -1.38
C VAL A 75 -9.07 -1.98 -0.83
N LEU A 76 -8.85 -2.70 0.28
CA LEU A 76 -9.88 -3.50 0.93
C LEU A 76 -11.02 -2.64 1.50
N GLN A 77 -10.67 -1.55 2.18
CA GLN A 77 -11.66 -0.62 2.74
C GLN A 77 -12.50 0.05 1.64
N ILE A 78 -11.87 0.47 0.55
CA ILE A 78 -12.58 1.05 -0.60
C ILE A 78 -13.50 0.02 -1.26
N LYS A 79 -13.05 -1.24 -1.40
CA LYS A 79 -13.89 -2.33 -1.90
C LYS A 79 -15.13 -2.53 -1.02
N HIS A 80 -14.93 -2.56 0.29
CA HIS A 80 -16.04 -2.70 1.24
C HIS A 80 -17.03 -1.54 1.12
N HIS A 81 -16.53 -0.30 1.05
CA HIS A 81 -17.36 0.90 0.86
C HIS A 81 -18.12 0.90 -0.47
N ALA A 82 -17.47 0.50 -1.57
CA ALA A 82 -18.15 0.38 -2.86
C ALA A 82 -19.32 -0.62 -2.79
N ARG A 83 -19.13 -1.73 -2.05
CA ARG A 83 -20.16 -2.74 -1.84
C ARG A 83 -21.31 -2.21 -0.97
N THR A 84 -21.04 -1.50 0.12
CA THR A 84 -22.09 -0.89 0.95
C THR A 84 -22.89 0.14 0.17
N MET A 85 -22.21 1.01 -0.59
CA MET A 85 -22.86 2.01 -1.45
C MET A 85 -23.70 1.37 -2.56
N ARG A 86 -23.22 0.29 -3.18
CA ARG A 86 -24.00 -0.49 -4.15
C ARG A 86 -25.29 -1.05 -3.54
N PHE A 87 -25.23 -1.61 -2.33
CA PHE A 87 -26.42 -2.09 -1.65
C PHE A 87 -27.37 -0.94 -1.28
N ALA A 88 -26.85 0.18 -0.79
CA ALA A 88 -27.65 1.36 -0.49
C ALA A 88 -28.34 1.92 -1.75
N ALA A 89 -27.60 2.05 -2.87
CA ALA A 89 -28.13 2.45 -4.16
C ALA A 89 -29.21 1.47 -4.65
N ARG A 90 -28.98 0.16 -4.54
CA ARG A 90 -29.99 -0.86 -4.89
C ARG A 90 -31.26 -0.75 -4.04
N ARG A 91 -31.13 -0.49 -2.74
CA ARG A 91 -32.29 -0.29 -1.85
C ARG A 91 -33.08 0.96 -2.25
N LYS A 92 -32.41 2.09 -2.51
CA LYS A 92 -33.04 3.33 -3.01
C LYS A 92 -33.81 3.09 -4.32
N LEU A 93 -33.18 2.42 -5.28
CA LEU A 93 -33.79 2.10 -6.57
C LEU A 93 -35.01 1.17 -6.45
N ASN A 94 -34.95 0.21 -5.53
CA ASN A 94 -36.09 -0.67 -5.26
C ASN A 94 -37.25 0.07 -4.58
N SER A 95 -36.96 1.01 -3.67
CA SER A 95 -38.00 1.84 -3.02
C SER A 95 -38.63 2.86 -3.96
N GLU A 96 -37.91 3.28 -5.00
CA GLU A 96 -38.44 4.20 -6.03
C GLU A 96 -39.31 3.49 -7.09
N GLN A 97 -39.41 2.15 -7.04
CA GLN A 97 -40.40 1.27 -7.68
C GLN A 97 -40.87 1.59 -9.13
N LYS A 98 -40.07 2.29 -9.95
CA LYS A 98 -40.40 2.62 -11.36
C LYS A 98 -39.23 2.55 -12.34
N LEU A 99 -38.09 1.96 -11.96
CA LEU A 99 -36.93 1.86 -12.86
C LEU A 99 -36.83 0.47 -13.48
N ASN A 100 -36.83 0.45 -14.82
CA ASN A 100 -36.59 -0.74 -15.64
C ASN A 100 -35.31 -1.46 -15.15
N PRO A 101 -35.29 -2.80 -14.98
CA PRO A 101 -34.13 -3.56 -14.51
C PRO A 101 -32.82 -3.23 -15.23
N ASP A 102 -32.87 -2.86 -16.52
CA ASP A 102 -31.67 -2.46 -17.26
C ASP A 102 -31.13 -1.08 -16.85
N SER A 103 -32.00 -0.16 -16.44
CA SER A 103 -31.59 1.13 -15.88
C SER A 103 -30.91 0.95 -14.51
N VAL A 104 -31.45 0.06 -13.67
CA VAL A 104 -30.85 -0.30 -12.37
C VAL A 104 -29.45 -0.90 -12.57
N LYS A 105 -29.29 -1.82 -13.53
CA LYS A 105 -27.96 -2.37 -13.88
C LYS A 105 -27.00 -1.28 -14.31
N LYS A 106 -27.41 -0.34 -15.17
CA LYS A 106 -26.56 0.77 -15.62
C LYS A 106 -26.12 1.69 -14.48
N GLN A 107 -27.01 1.98 -13.52
CA GLN A 107 -26.69 2.83 -12.37
C GLN A 107 -25.80 2.12 -11.33
N LEU A 108 -25.91 0.80 -11.19
CA LEU A 108 -25.06 0.02 -10.29
C LEU A 108 -23.71 -0.37 -10.92
N ALA A 109 -23.60 -0.35 -12.25
CA ALA A 109 -22.39 -0.75 -12.97
C ALA A 109 -21.09 -0.06 -12.50
N PRO A 110 -21.08 1.26 -12.21
CA PRO A 110 -19.88 1.93 -11.70
C PRO A 110 -19.35 1.31 -10.39
N TRP A 111 -20.24 0.94 -9.47
CA TRP A 111 -19.85 0.32 -8.20
C TRP A 111 -19.32 -1.10 -8.40
N VAL A 112 -19.96 -1.88 -9.27
CA VAL A 112 -19.51 -3.22 -9.63
C VAL A 112 -18.12 -3.18 -10.27
N HIS A 113 -17.86 -2.21 -11.13
CA HIS A 113 -16.55 -2.03 -11.78
C HIS A 113 -15.43 -1.73 -10.76
N ILE A 114 -15.72 -0.91 -9.74
CA ILE A 114 -14.78 -0.62 -8.64
C ILE A 114 -14.46 -1.90 -7.85
N GLU A 115 -15.47 -2.71 -7.52
CA GLU A 115 -15.28 -4.01 -6.86
C GLU A 115 -14.37 -4.94 -7.69
N GLN A 116 -14.65 -5.06 -8.99
CA GLN A 116 -13.86 -5.90 -9.90
C GLN A 116 -12.39 -5.45 -10.02
N LYS A 117 -12.14 -4.13 -10.06
CA LYS A 117 -10.78 -3.59 -10.07
C LYS A 117 -10.02 -3.93 -8.80
N ALA A 118 -10.66 -3.79 -7.64
CA ALA A 118 -10.06 -4.19 -6.36
C ALA A 118 -9.79 -5.70 -6.32
N ASP A 119 -10.70 -6.53 -6.82
CA ASP A 119 -10.52 -7.98 -6.89
C ASP A 119 -9.37 -8.40 -7.80
N LEU A 120 -9.21 -7.75 -8.95
CA LEU A 120 -8.07 -8.00 -9.84
C LEU A 120 -6.74 -7.65 -9.17
N PHE A 121 -6.70 -6.59 -8.36
CA PHE A 121 -5.52 -6.25 -7.57
C PHE A 121 -5.18 -7.35 -6.56
N PHE A 122 -6.16 -7.85 -5.79
CA PHE A 122 -5.92 -8.94 -4.83
C PHE A 122 -5.53 -10.25 -5.52
N LYS A 123 -6.15 -10.59 -6.65
CA LYS A 123 -5.75 -11.76 -7.45
C LYS A 123 -4.29 -11.66 -7.92
N ARG A 124 -3.89 -10.51 -8.47
CA ARG A 124 -2.52 -10.28 -8.97
C ARG A 124 -1.48 -10.33 -7.87
N THR A 125 -1.78 -9.75 -6.72
CA THR A 125 -0.85 -9.75 -5.59
C THR A 125 -0.70 -11.13 -4.96
N ALA A 126 -1.80 -11.91 -4.87
CA ALA A 126 -1.74 -13.30 -4.43
C ALA A 126 -0.94 -14.20 -5.40
N THR A 127 -1.06 -14.00 -6.72
CA THR A 127 -0.24 -14.72 -7.71
C THR A 127 1.23 -14.36 -7.63
N ASN A 128 1.57 -13.08 -7.38
CA ASN A 128 2.97 -12.67 -7.23
C ASN A 128 3.62 -13.26 -5.97
N GLN A 129 2.89 -13.36 -4.85
CA GLN A 129 3.42 -13.99 -3.63
C GLN A 129 3.68 -15.50 -3.79
N LYS A 130 2.85 -16.21 -4.58
CA LYS A 130 3.06 -17.65 -4.83
C LYS A 130 4.31 -17.95 -5.67
N ASN A 131 4.83 -16.97 -6.40
CA ASN A 131 5.99 -17.13 -7.29
C ASN A 131 7.30 -16.64 -6.67
N THR A 132 7.30 -16.16 -5.43
CA THR A 132 8.52 -15.78 -4.71
C THR A 132 9.05 -17.02 -3.97
N PRO A 133 10.22 -17.56 -4.33
CA PRO A 133 10.82 -18.65 -3.58
C PRO A 133 11.16 -18.22 -2.15
N PRO A 134 11.11 -19.14 -1.17
CA PRO A 134 11.39 -18.86 0.24
C PRO A 134 12.82 -18.40 0.51
#